data_AF-A0A1Y2AW83-F1
#
_entry.id   AF-A0A1Y2AW83-F1
#
_cell.length_a   1.000
_cell.length_b   1.000
_cell.length_c   1.000
_cell.angle_alpha   90.00
_cell.angle_beta   90.00
_cell.angle_gamma   90.00
#
_symmetry.space_group_name_H-M   'P 1'
#
loop_
_entity.id
_entity.type
_entity.pdbx_description
1 polymer ?
#
loop_
_entity_poly.entity_id
_entity_poly.type
_entity_poly.pdbx_seq_one_letter_code
_entity_poly.pdbx_strand_id
1 'polypeptide(L)'
;MASLASSSRLGLTSSPFTPLGSLRLKHGGNLRWQKNRPKPPRIPKLYSPHTPKPILPSSGTSQPHPPHLLAPDDYVPPTTASPLENGMTFHHSPPPSAPSYTTGVVPPMLKWLGGESIRLSGEEAAPLLRHRKEPIAGKIHQWGEETVARMKELRAQGMSTKSVVEQLGLTEEDRVLVARVAPLSKEQQAVKEAELQETKDLWGYRKRLARESRVVRRTYW
;
A
#
# COMPACT_ATOMS: atom_id res chain seq x y z
N MET A 1 -30.20 14.45 62.60
CA MET A 1 -29.31 13.37 62.12
C MET A 1 -28.82 13.75 60.74
N ALA A 2 -27.51 13.94 60.62
CA ALA A 2 -26.82 14.48 59.45
C ALA A 2 -26.41 13.37 58.46
N SER A 3 -26.11 13.77 57.22
CA SER A 3 -25.08 13.22 56.30
C SER A 3 -25.61 13.04 54.86
N LEU A 4 -25.40 14.01 53.96
CA LEU A 4 -24.25 14.23 53.03
C LEU A 4 -24.59 13.78 51.60
N ALA A 5 -24.94 14.76 50.77
CA ALA A 5 -24.98 14.65 49.31
C ALA A 5 -23.54 14.67 48.77
N SER A 6 -23.12 13.61 48.07
CA SER A 6 -21.79 13.52 47.48
C SER A 6 -21.86 13.89 46.00
N SER A 7 -21.30 15.06 45.68
CA SER A 7 -21.16 15.59 44.32
C SER A 7 -19.80 15.20 43.76
N SER A 8 -19.78 14.27 42.81
CA SER A 8 -18.57 13.84 42.10
C SER A 8 -18.33 14.75 40.90
N ARG A 9 -17.39 15.69 41.06
CA ARG A 9 -16.87 16.54 39.98
C ARG A 9 -16.06 15.70 38.98
N LEU A 10 -16.45 15.75 37.72
CA LEU A 10 -15.65 15.25 36.59
C LEU A 10 -14.44 16.17 36.39
N GLY A 11 -13.25 15.66 36.73
CA GLY A 11 -11.98 16.30 36.40
C GLY A 11 -11.64 16.04 34.94
N LEU A 12 -11.76 17.07 34.11
CA LEU A 12 -11.21 17.11 32.76
C LEU A 12 -9.68 17.21 32.88
N THR A 13 -8.98 16.11 32.64
CA THR A 13 -7.52 16.10 32.49
C THR A 13 -7.19 16.59 31.08
N SER A 14 -6.79 17.85 30.98
CA SER A 14 -6.18 18.46 29.80
C SER A 14 -4.85 17.76 29.50
N SER A 15 -4.75 17.06 28.36
CA SER A 15 -3.46 16.59 27.87
C SER A 15 -2.65 17.78 27.32
N PRO A 16 -1.33 17.82 27.54
CA PRO A 16 -0.48 18.84 26.97
C PRO A 16 -0.32 18.60 25.47
N PHE A 17 -0.89 19.51 24.69
CA PHE A 17 -0.66 19.63 23.26
C PHE A 17 0.81 19.96 23.01
N THR A 18 1.56 19.03 22.43
CA THR A 18 2.93 19.27 21.97
C THR A 18 2.88 20.11 20.69
N PRO A 19 3.45 21.34 20.67
CA PRO A 19 3.50 22.13 19.46
C PRO A 19 4.57 21.55 18.53
N LEU A 20 4.13 20.82 17.50
CA LEU A 20 4.97 20.44 16.38
C LEU A 20 5.36 21.70 15.61
N GLY A 21 6.67 21.96 15.57
CA GLY A 21 7.36 22.48 14.38
C GLY A 21 6.88 23.83 13.84
N SER A 22 7.47 24.90 14.38
CA SER A 22 7.58 26.20 13.72
C SER A 22 8.25 26.05 12.35
N LEU A 23 7.44 25.94 11.29
CA LEU A 23 7.89 26.18 9.93
C LEU A 23 7.94 27.69 9.72
N ARG A 24 9.17 28.23 9.68
CA ARG A 24 9.48 29.56 9.17
C ARG A 24 8.94 29.73 7.75
N LEU A 25 7.72 30.23 7.64
CA LEU A 25 7.19 30.80 6.40
C LEU A 25 7.82 32.17 6.22
N LYS A 26 8.81 32.23 5.33
CA LYS A 26 9.39 33.48 4.81
C LYS A 26 8.24 34.32 4.25
N HIS A 27 7.93 35.40 4.95
CA HIS A 27 7.03 36.45 4.51
C HIS A 27 7.68 37.22 3.35
N GLY A 28 6.94 37.41 2.26
CA GLY A 28 7.39 38.23 1.14
C GLY A 28 6.60 38.01 -0.14
N GLY A 29 5.27 37.99 -0.07
CA GLY A 29 4.42 37.89 -1.25
C GLY A 29 3.14 38.69 -1.05
N ASN A 30 3.06 39.86 -1.70
CA ASN A 30 1.91 40.76 -1.68
C ASN A 30 0.60 40.02 -2.01
N LEU A 31 -0.24 39.81 -0.99
CA LEU A 31 -1.66 39.46 -1.17
C LEU A 31 -2.41 40.70 -1.66
N ARG A 32 -2.29 40.96 -2.97
CA ARG A 32 -3.11 41.94 -3.68
C ARG A 32 -4.53 41.36 -3.76
N TRP A 33 -5.40 41.83 -2.88
CA TRP A 33 -6.84 41.56 -2.88
C TRP A 33 -7.46 41.88 -4.24
N GLN A 34 -7.48 40.92 -5.16
CA GLN A 34 -8.25 41.01 -6.39
C GLN A 34 -9.72 40.80 -6.02
N LYS A 35 -10.49 41.88 -6.09
CA LYS A 35 -11.95 41.89 -5.95
C LYS A 35 -12.54 40.78 -6.82
N ASN A 36 -13.16 39.79 -6.18
CA ASN A 36 -13.93 38.72 -6.82
C ASN A 36 -15.13 39.33 -7.57
N ARG A 37 -14.91 39.81 -8.80
CA ARG A 37 -16.01 40.11 -9.71
C ARG A 37 -16.56 38.78 -10.23
N PRO A 38 -17.90 38.56 -10.21
CA PRO A 38 -18.49 37.38 -10.82
C PRO A 38 -18.10 37.36 -12.30
N LYS A 39 -17.45 36.27 -12.73
CA LYS A 39 -17.09 36.09 -14.14
C LYS A 39 -18.40 35.97 -14.94
N PRO A 40 -18.55 36.68 -16.07
CA PRO A 40 -19.74 36.56 -16.89
C PRO A 40 -19.89 35.11 -17.38
N PRO A 41 -21.14 34.65 -17.62
CA PRO A 41 -21.40 33.31 -18.11
C PRO A 41 -20.66 33.10 -19.44
N ARG A 42 -19.85 32.04 -19.50
CA ARG A 42 -19.13 31.69 -20.73
C ARG A 42 -20.12 31.13 -21.73
N ILE A 43 -20.41 31.91 -22.77
CA ILE A 43 -21.18 31.44 -23.92
C ILE A 43 -20.38 30.28 -24.58
N PRO A 44 -20.98 29.11 -24.79
CA PRO A 44 -20.30 28.00 -25.45
C PRO A 44 -19.95 28.41 -26.88
N LYS A 45 -18.66 28.31 -27.24
CA LYS A 45 -18.21 28.52 -28.62
C LYS A 45 -18.66 27.31 -29.44
N LEU A 46 -19.70 27.49 -30.26
CA LEU A 46 -20.10 26.50 -31.25
C LEU A 46 -19.11 26.57 -32.42
N TYR A 47 -18.32 25.51 -32.61
CA TYR A 47 -17.38 25.42 -33.72
C TYR A 47 -18.12 24.96 -34.97
N SER A 48 -17.90 25.67 -36.07
CA SER A 48 -18.38 25.28 -37.39
C SER A 48 -17.78 23.93 -37.80
N PRO A 49 -18.55 23.04 -38.46
CA PRO A 49 -18.06 21.75 -38.94
C PRO A 49 -16.96 21.88 -40.01
N HIS A 50 -16.79 23.05 -40.63
CA HIS A 50 -15.82 23.29 -41.69
C HIS A 50 -14.53 23.99 -41.23
N THR A 51 -14.44 24.36 -39.95
CA THR A 51 -13.22 24.93 -39.38
C THR A 51 -12.54 23.89 -38.49
N PRO A 52 -11.35 23.37 -38.85
CA PRO A 52 -10.65 22.41 -38.02
C PRO A 52 -10.37 23.05 -36.65
N LYS A 53 -10.64 22.30 -35.57
CA LYS A 53 -10.42 22.79 -34.20
C LYS A 53 -8.94 23.14 -34.04
N PRO A 54 -8.60 24.37 -33.61
CA PRO A 54 -7.21 24.68 -33.29
C PRO A 54 -6.77 23.76 -32.16
N ILE A 55 -5.63 23.10 -32.34
CA ILE A 55 -5.05 22.20 -31.34
C ILE A 55 -4.75 23.05 -30.11
N LEU A 56 -5.55 22.88 -29.05
CA LEU A 56 -5.31 23.56 -27.80
C LEU A 56 -3.99 23.01 -27.22
N PRO A 57 -3.05 23.88 -26.79
CA PRO A 57 -1.90 23.40 -26.03
C PRO A 57 -2.44 22.71 -24.78
N SER A 58 -2.19 21.40 -24.66
CA SER A 58 -2.63 20.57 -23.54
C SER A 58 -2.13 21.17 -22.24
N SER A 59 -3.01 21.94 -21.62
CA SER A 59 -2.74 22.65 -20.38
C SER A 59 -2.75 21.63 -19.24
N GLY A 60 -1.64 20.92 -19.03
CA GLY A 60 -1.40 20.24 -17.76
C GLY A 60 -0.74 18.86 -17.74
N THR A 61 -0.33 18.26 -18.87
CA THR A 61 0.40 16.96 -18.80
C THR A 61 1.57 16.78 -19.76
N SER A 62 1.78 17.67 -20.74
CA SER A 62 2.92 17.60 -21.64
C SER A 62 4.04 18.54 -21.18
N GLN A 63 4.67 18.23 -20.05
CA GLN A 63 6.09 18.59 -19.94
C GLN A 63 6.79 17.85 -21.10
N PRO A 64 7.60 18.50 -21.94
CA PRO A 64 8.47 17.76 -22.85
C PRO A 64 9.30 16.82 -21.98
N HIS A 65 9.05 15.51 -22.10
CA HIS A 65 9.87 14.53 -21.43
C HIS A 65 11.32 14.78 -21.85
N PRO A 66 12.27 14.83 -20.91
CA PRO A 66 13.68 14.96 -21.27
C PRO A 66 14.02 13.86 -22.28
N PRO A 67 14.69 14.16 -23.40
CA PRO A 67 14.98 13.21 -24.47
C PRO A 67 15.85 12.02 -24.05
N HIS A 68 16.27 11.96 -22.78
CA HIS A 68 16.94 10.81 -22.17
C HIS A 68 15.99 9.73 -21.65
N LEU A 69 14.68 9.96 -21.66
CA LEU A 69 13.67 8.91 -21.48
C LEU A 69 13.18 8.51 -22.87
N LEU A 70 14.02 7.73 -23.54
CA LEU A 70 13.72 7.06 -24.80
C LEU A 70 12.31 6.46 -24.75
N ALA A 71 11.59 6.64 -25.85
CA ALA A 71 10.26 6.09 -26.05
C ALA A 71 10.27 4.56 -25.81
N PRO A 72 9.19 3.96 -25.29
CA PRO A 72 9.05 2.51 -25.18
C PRO A 72 9.19 1.76 -26.52
N ASP A 73 9.18 2.46 -27.65
CA ASP A 73 9.25 1.89 -28.99
C ASP A 73 10.69 1.68 -29.52
N ASP A 74 11.72 2.14 -28.80
CA ASP A 74 13.14 1.97 -29.19
C ASP A 74 13.85 0.81 -28.46
N TYR A 75 13.13 0.00 -27.67
CA TYR A 75 13.70 -1.23 -27.12
C TYR A 75 13.73 -2.30 -28.22
N VAL A 76 14.73 -2.23 -29.10
CA VAL A 76 15.08 -3.36 -29.96
C VAL A 76 15.72 -4.40 -29.04
N PRO A 77 15.07 -5.56 -28.77
CA PRO A 77 15.67 -6.58 -27.94
C PRO A 77 17.03 -6.97 -28.56
N PRO A 78 18.11 -7.08 -27.76
CA PRO A 78 19.43 -7.36 -28.28
C PRO A 78 19.39 -8.71 -29.00
N THR A 79 19.37 -8.65 -30.33
CA THR A 79 19.41 -9.85 -31.17
C THR A 79 20.87 -10.27 -31.26
N THR A 80 21.20 -11.41 -30.69
CA THR A 80 22.56 -11.96 -30.78
C THR A 80 22.63 -12.88 -32.00
N ALA A 81 23.69 -12.76 -32.78
CA ALA A 81 23.95 -13.64 -33.91
C ALA A 81 25.28 -14.37 -33.67
N SER A 82 25.29 -15.70 -33.74
CA SER A 82 26.51 -16.51 -33.66
C SER A 82 26.74 -17.27 -34.97
N PRO A 83 27.95 -17.23 -35.55
CA PRO A 83 28.27 -18.01 -36.75
C PRO A 83 28.43 -19.49 -36.42
N LEU A 84 27.94 -20.37 -37.29
CA LEU A 84 28.18 -21.82 -37.26
C LEU A 84 29.27 -22.21 -38.25
N GLU A 85 29.89 -23.37 -38.03
CA GLU A 85 30.96 -23.94 -38.86
C GLU A 85 30.55 -24.11 -40.34
N ASN A 86 29.26 -24.30 -40.62
CA ASN A 86 28.73 -24.48 -41.98
C ASN A 86 28.48 -23.17 -42.74
N GLY A 87 28.94 -22.03 -42.23
CA GLY A 87 28.70 -20.70 -42.82
C GLY A 87 27.27 -20.16 -42.62
N MET A 88 26.47 -20.81 -41.76
CA MET A 88 25.15 -20.33 -41.35
C MET A 88 25.26 -19.46 -40.09
N THR A 89 24.30 -18.57 -39.84
CA THR A 89 24.23 -17.75 -38.63
C THR A 89 23.01 -18.11 -37.78
N PHE A 90 23.22 -18.38 -36.50
CA PHE A 90 22.14 -18.57 -35.53
C PHE A 90 21.73 -17.20 -34.98
N HIS A 91 20.46 -16.82 -35.15
CA HIS A 91 19.91 -15.59 -34.62
C HIS A 91 19.06 -15.86 -33.38
N HIS A 92 19.40 -15.25 -32.26
CA HIS A 92 18.63 -15.30 -31.02
C HIS A 92 18.02 -13.93 -30.75
N SER A 93 16.70 -13.82 -30.94
CA SER A 93 15.91 -12.64 -30.62
C SER A 93 15.01 -12.96 -29.41
N PRO A 94 15.36 -12.51 -28.19
CA PRO A 94 14.49 -12.71 -27.05
C PRO A 94 13.16 -11.96 -27.27
N PRO A 95 12.02 -12.48 -26.80
CA PRO A 95 10.75 -11.81 -26.98
C PRO A 95 10.78 -10.40 -26.35
N PRO A 96 10.16 -9.39 -26.99
CA PRO A 96 10.17 -8.01 -26.49
C PRO A 96 9.29 -7.82 -25.23
N SER A 97 8.42 -8.78 -24.93
CA SER A 97 7.64 -8.81 -23.70
C SER A 97 8.52 -9.22 -22.52
N ALA A 98 8.21 -8.72 -21.32
CA ALA A 98 8.78 -9.23 -20.07
C ALA A 98 8.86 -10.77 -20.10
N PRO A 99 9.94 -11.39 -19.59
CA PRO A 99 10.09 -12.84 -19.62
C PRO A 99 8.82 -13.45 -19.03
N SER A 100 8.16 -14.31 -19.82
CA SER A 100 6.97 -14.99 -19.34
C SER A 100 7.42 -15.85 -18.17
N TYR A 101 7.03 -15.47 -16.95
CA TYR A 101 7.21 -16.26 -15.75
C TYR A 101 6.32 -17.51 -15.79
N THR A 102 6.44 -18.31 -16.84
CA THR A 102 5.90 -19.66 -16.87
C THR A 102 6.79 -20.50 -15.98
N THR A 103 6.38 -20.55 -14.72
CA THR A 103 6.91 -21.37 -13.62
C THR A 103 8.32 -20.98 -13.19
N GLY A 104 8.48 -20.54 -11.94
CA GLY A 104 9.79 -20.33 -11.30
C GLY A 104 10.63 -21.61 -11.12
N VAL A 105 10.37 -22.65 -11.91
CA VAL A 105 11.14 -23.89 -11.98
C VAL A 105 11.78 -23.95 -13.36
N VAL A 106 13.09 -23.69 -13.41
CA VAL A 106 13.89 -23.87 -14.62
C VAL A 106 13.81 -25.35 -15.04
N PRO A 107 13.33 -25.67 -16.25
CA PRO A 107 13.30 -27.05 -16.75
C PRO A 107 14.71 -27.65 -16.68
N PRO A 108 14.86 -28.92 -16.26
CA PRO A 108 16.17 -29.52 -16.02
C PRO A 108 17.09 -29.51 -17.24
N MET A 109 16.54 -29.58 -18.46
CA MET A 109 17.32 -29.46 -19.71
C MET A 109 17.93 -28.07 -19.94
N LEU A 110 17.26 -26.99 -19.48
CA LEU A 110 17.77 -25.62 -19.61
C LEU A 110 18.89 -25.32 -18.61
N LYS A 111 19.03 -26.11 -17.53
CA LYS A 111 20.16 -26.01 -16.60
C LYS A 111 21.48 -26.47 -17.23
N TRP A 112 21.42 -27.29 -18.27
CA TRP A 112 22.59 -27.93 -18.88
C TRP A 112 23.17 -27.15 -20.06
N LEU A 113 22.37 -26.34 -20.76
CA LEU A 113 22.78 -25.73 -22.04
C LEU A 113 23.51 -24.39 -21.93
N GLY A 114 23.60 -23.81 -20.73
CA GLY A 114 24.34 -22.56 -20.54
C GLY A 114 24.16 -22.05 -19.12
N GLY A 115 25.22 -22.15 -18.32
CA GLY A 115 25.24 -21.74 -16.92
C GLY A 115 24.47 -20.43 -16.68
N GLU A 116 23.60 -20.47 -15.68
CA GLU A 116 22.84 -19.36 -15.08
C GLU A 116 22.83 -18.05 -15.87
N SER A 117 21.99 -17.96 -16.89
CA SER A 117 21.77 -16.69 -17.61
C SER A 117 20.30 -16.36 -17.82
N ILE A 118 19.49 -16.53 -16.77
CA ILE A 118 18.35 -15.63 -16.61
C ILE A 118 18.91 -14.40 -15.90
N ARG A 119 19.36 -13.39 -16.67
CA ARG A 119 19.63 -12.07 -16.10
C ARG A 119 18.28 -11.46 -15.75
N LEU A 120 17.90 -11.59 -14.49
CA LEU A 120 16.65 -11.07 -13.94
C LEU A 120 16.68 -9.55 -14.08
N SER A 121 16.01 -9.01 -15.11
CA SER A 121 15.98 -7.60 -15.42
C SER A 121 15.04 -6.88 -14.46
N GLY A 122 15.53 -6.57 -13.26
CA GLY A 122 15.02 -5.49 -12.42
C GLY A 122 13.89 -5.81 -11.44
N GLU A 123 12.97 -6.75 -11.72
CA GLU A 123 11.84 -7.02 -10.81
C GLU A 123 12.12 -8.13 -9.78
N GLU A 124 12.94 -9.14 -10.10
CA GLU A 124 13.24 -10.24 -9.16
C GLU A 124 14.28 -9.87 -8.09
N ALA A 125 14.98 -8.75 -8.27
CA ALA A 125 15.86 -8.15 -7.27
C ALA A 125 15.10 -7.26 -6.28
N ALA A 126 13.80 -7.00 -6.51
CA ALA A 126 12.99 -6.41 -5.48
C ALA A 126 13.04 -7.36 -4.28
N PRO A 127 13.42 -6.88 -3.08
CA PRO A 127 13.38 -7.74 -1.91
C PRO A 127 11.94 -8.25 -1.80
N LEU A 128 11.74 -9.56 -2.02
CA LEU A 128 10.50 -10.25 -1.69
C LEU A 128 10.13 -9.72 -0.33
N LEU A 129 8.92 -9.14 -0.20
CA LEU A 129 8.45 -8.53 1.04
C LEU A 129 8.66 -9.59 2.11
N ARG A 130 9.78 -9.49 2.84
CA ARG A 130 10.40 -10.65 3.47
C ARG A 130 9.31 -11.29 4.26
N HIS A 131 8.86 -12.47 3.81
CA HIS A 131 7.92 -13.22 4.59
C HIS A 131 8.61 -13.31 5.95
N ARG A 132 7.90 -12.90 7.00
CA ARG A 132 8.13 -13.35 8.38
C ARG A 132 8.20 -14.87 8.35
N LYS A 133 9.33 -15.41 7.90
CA LYS A 133 9.60 -16.82 7.64
C LYS A 133 11.12 -16.96 7.57
N GLU A 134 11.78 -16.93 8.71
CA GLU A 134 12.20 -18.27 9.11
C GLU A 134 10.93 -18.98 9.54
N PRO A 135 10.54 -20.07 8.88
CA PRO A 135 9.40 -20.80 9.34
C PRO A 135 9.68 -21.17 10.80
N ILE A 136 8.85 -20.66 11.71
CA ILE A 136 8.60 -21.29 13.00
C ILE A 136 7.91 -22.66 12.77
N ALA A 137 8.28 -23.39 11.71
CA ALA A 137 7.90 -24.78 11.49
C ALA A 137 8.69 -25.71 12.42
N GLY A 138 9.60 -25.18 13.25
CA GLY A 138 10.36 -25.95 14.24
C GLY A 138 10.15 -25.54 15.70
N LYS A 139 9.67 -24.33 16.01
CA LYS A 139 9.42 -23.95 17.41
C LYS A 139 7.94 -24.12 17.72
N ILE A 140 7.59 -25.31 18.19
CA ILE A 140 6.34 -25.51 18.93
C ILE A 140 6.39 -24.52 20.10
N HIS A 141 5.61 -23.44 20.02
CA HIS A 141 5.49 -22.49 21.13
C HIS A 141 4.68 -23.21 22.21
N GLN A 142 5.39 -23.78 23.17
CA GLN A 142 4.79 -24.44 24.32
C GLN A 142 4.46 -23.36 25.36
N TRP A 143 3.24 -22.87 25.31
CA TRP A 143 2.70 -22.04 26.39
C TRP A 143 2.18 -22.93 27.50
N GLY A 144 2.46 -22.57 28.75
CA GLY A 144 1.84 -23.22 29.89
C GLY A 144 0.33 -22.98 29.90
N GLU A 145 -0.41 -23.89 30.53
CA GLU A 145 -1.87 -23.78 30.66
C GLU A 145 -2.27 -22.48 31.38
N GLU A 146 -1.48 -22.05 32.37
CA GLU A 146 -1.66 -20.79 33.09
C GLU A 146 -1.56 -19.57 32.17
N THR A 147 -0.62 -19.60 31.21
CA THR A 147 -0.43 -18.51 30.25
C THR A 147 -1.63 -18.43 29.32
N VAL A 148 -2.13 -19.58 28.85
CA VAL A 148 -3.33 -19.67 28.01
C VAL A 148 -4.59 -19.22 28.76
N ALA A 149 -4.74 -19.58 30.03
CA ALA A 149 -5.84 -19.14 30.87
C ALA A 149 -5.85 -17.61 31.01
N ARG A 150 -4.69 -17.02 31.36
CA ARG A 150 -4.55 -15.56 31.42
C ARG A 150 -4.79 -14.89 30.07
N MET A 151 -4.32 -15.46 28.95
CA MET A 151 -4.64 -14.93 27.62
C MET A 151 -6.15 -14.84 27.39
N LYS A 152 -6.90 -15.89 27.76
CA LYS A 152 -8.36 -15.91 27.63
C LYS A 152 -9.04 -14.88 28.53
N GLU A 153 -8.59 -14.75 29.78
CA GLU A 153 -9.12 -13.75 30.72
C GLU A 153 -8.91 -12.32 30.21
N LEU A 154 -7.69 -11.97 29.79
CA LEU A 154 -7.36 -10.64 29.28
C LEU A 154 -8.13 -10.32 27.99
N ARG A 155 -8.39 -11.33 27.16
CA ARG A 155 -9.19 -11.19 25.94
C ARG A 155 -10.69 -11.06 26.23
N ALA A 156 -11.19 -11.77 27.25
CA ALA A 156 -12.55 -11.60 27.74
C ALA A 156 -12.79 -10.19 28.29
N GLN A 157 -11.78 -9.57 28.91
CA GLN A 157 -11.78 -8.15 29.31
C GLN A 157 -11.75 -7.16 28.13
N GLY A 158 -11.67 -7.65 26.88
CA GLY A 158 -11.72 -6.83 25.67
C GLY A 158 -10.36 -6.31 25.19
N MET A 159 -9.25 -6.70 25.83
CA MET A 159 -7.93 -6.19 25.46
C MET A 159 -7.49 -6.60 24.05
N SER A 160 -6.67 -5.73 23.46
CA SER A 160 -6.10 -5.98 22.13
C SER A 160 -5.06 -7.11 22.20
N THR A 161 -4.89 -7.86 21.10
CA THR A 161 -3.86 -8.91 21.03
C THR A 161 -2.45 -8.36 21.31
N LYS A 162 -2.20 -7.09 20.96
CA LYS A 162 -0.90 -6.44 21.21
C LYS A 162 -0.69 -6.23 22.71
N SER A 163 -1.70 -5.73 23.40
CA SER A 163 -1.66 -5.50 24.84
C SER A 163 -1.51 -6.80 25.62
N VAL A 164 -2.15 -7.88 25.17
CA VAL A 164 -2.01 -9.21 25.79
C VAL A 164 -0.58 -9.74 25.63
N VAL A 165 0.01 -9.59 24.46
CA VAL A 165 1.42 -9.96 24.21
C VAL A 165 2.36 -9.18 25.11
N GLU A 166 2.17 -7.86 25.21
CA GLU A 166 2.99 -6.98 26.06
C GLU A 166 2.86 -7.33 27.55
N GLN A 167 1.65 -7.59 28.04
CA GLN A 167 1.42 -7.91 29.45
C GLN A 167 1.94 -9.28 29.86
N LEU A 168 1.90 -10.26 28.95
CA LEU A 168 2.40 -11.62 29.22
C LEU A 168 3.87 -11.79 28.85
N GLY A 169 4.55 -10.74 28.38
CA GLY A 169 5.96 -10.79 27.98
C GLY A 169 6.22 -11.71 26.78
N LEU A 170 5.23 -11.87 25.89
CA LEU A 170 5.33 -12.71 24.70
C LEU A 170 6.03 -11.96 23.56
N THR A 171 6.48 -12.70 22.54
CA THR A 171 7.11 -12.09 21.37
C THR A 171 6.06 -11.47 20.42
N GLU A 172 6.45 -10.51 19.59
CA GLU A 172 5.54 -9.94 18.58
C GLU A 172 5.08 -10.96 17.52
N GLU A 173 5.81 -12.06 17.38
CA GLU A 173 5.50 -13.18 16.49
C GLU A 173 4.27 -13.96 17.01
N ASP A 174 4.14 -14.07 18.33
CA ASP A 174 3.05 -14.77 19.02
C ASP A 174 1.70 -14.09 18.86
N ARG A 175 1.67 -12.81 18.46
CA ARG A 175 0.43 -12.03 18.32
C ARG A 175 -0.61 -12.72 17.43
N VAL A 176 -0.18 -13.40 16.37
CA VAL A 176 -1.08 -14.11 15.45
C VAL A 176 -1.68 -15.35 16.11
N LEU A 177 -0.89 -16.04 16.95
CA LEU A 177 -1.32 -17.23 17.68
C LEU A 177 -2.29 -16.86 18.81
N VAL A 178 -2.07 -15.74 19.51
CA VAL A 178 -3.01 -15.22 20.54
C VAL A 178 -4.41 -15.03 19.96
N ALA A 179 -4.52 -14.50 18.73
CA ALA A 179 -5.80 -14.31 18.07
C ALA A 179 -6.57 -15.64 17.84
N ARG A 180 -5.86 -16.76 17.68
CA ARG A 180 -6.44 -18.10 17.51
C ARG A 180 -6.81 -18.75 18.84
N VAL A 181 -5.96 -18.63 19.86
CA VAL A 181 -6.15 -19.29 21.17
C VAL A 181 -7.18 -18.57 22.03
N ALA A 182 -7.23 -17.23 21.95
CA ALA A 182 -8.13 -16.40 22.72
C ALA A 182 -8.86 -15.39 21.78
N PRO A 183 -9.86 -15.86 21.01
CA PRO A 183 -10.67 -14.98 20.17
C PRO A 183 -11.49 -14.00 21.02
N LEU A 184 -11.87 -12.86 20.43
CA LEU A 184 -12.85 -11.95 21.06
C LEU A 184 -14.20 -12.66 21.14
N SER A 185 -15.02 -12.30 22.13
CA SER A 185 -16.43 -12.73 22.14
C SER A 185 -17.17 -12.17 20.92
N LYS A 186 -18.22 -12.85 20.47
CA LYS A 186 -19.02 -12.41 19.30
C LYS A 186 -19.59 -11.01 19.49
N GLU A 187 -20.01 -10.68 20.71
CA GLU A 187 -20.51 -9.35 21.07
C GLU A 187 -19.43 -8.27 20.91
N GLN A 188 -18.21 -8.53 21.42
CA GLN A 188 -17.10 -7.59 21.27
C GLN A 188 -16.63 -7.45 19.81
N GLN A 189 -16.75 -8.52 19.01
CA GLN A 189 -16.48 -8.46 17.57
C GLN A 189 -17.51 -7.55 16.88
N ALA A 190 -18.80 -7.73 17.17
CA ALA A 190 -19.87 -6.90 16.61
C ALA A 190 -19.69 -5.41 16.94
N VAL A 191 -19.31 -5.08 18.19
CA VAL A 191 -19.02 -3.69 18.59
C VAL A 191 -17.88 -3.10 17.76
N LYS A 192 -16.76 -3.84 17.61
CA LYS A 192 -15.63 -3.37 16.80
C LYS A 192 -15.97 -3.26 15.32
N GLU A 193 -16.81 -4.14 14.81
CA GLU A 193 -17.30 -4.06 13.44
C GLU A 193 -18.17 -2.83 13.22
N ALA A 194 -19.04 -2.49 14.18
CA ALA A 194 -19.84 -1.27 14.16
C ALA A 194 -18.95 0.00 14.19
N GLU A 195 -17.96 0.07 15.08
CA GLU A 195 -16.98 1.17 15.11
C GLU A 195 -16.22 1.30 13.78
N LEU A 196 -15.84 0.17 13.17
CA LEU A 196 -15.21 0.16 11.85
C LEU A 196 -16.15 0.58 10.72
N GLN A 197 -17.46 0.38 10.86
CA GLN A 197 -18.46 0.86 9.90
C GLN A 197 -18.66 2.37 10.05
N GLU A 198 -18.84 2.88 11.27
CA GLU A 198 -18.94 4.32 11.55
C GLU A 198 -17.72 5.08 11.01
N THR A 199 -16.52 4.56 11.25
CA THR A 199 -15.30 5.17 10.69
C THR A 199 -15.22 5.12 9.18
N LYS A 200 -15.82 4.12 8.51
CA LYS A 200 -15.96 4.05 7.04
C LYS A 200 -16.99 5.04 6.51
N ASP A 201 -18.05 5.30 7.28
CA ASP A 201 -19.09 6.26 6.91
C ASP A 201 -18.62 7.70 7.02
N LEU A 202 -17.71 7.97 7.95
CA LEU A 202 -16.98 9.24 8.05
C LEU A 202 -16.00 9.47 6.89
N TRP A 203 -15.76 8.50 5.99
CA TRP A 203 -14.87 8.73 4.86
C TRP A 203 -15.53 9.61 3.79
N GLY A 204 -14.87 10.71 3.45
CA GLY A 204 -15.26 11.53 2.30
C GLY A 204 -15.23 10.74 0.98
N TYR A 205 -16.02 11.21 0.00
CA TYR A 205 -16.23 10.56 -1.31
C TYR A 205 -14.93 10.08 -1.98
N ARG A 206 -13.92 10.96 -2.07
CA ARG A 206 -12.63 10.63 -2.73
C ARG A 206 -11.93 9.44 -2.07
N LYS A 207 -11.98 9.33 -0.74
CA LYS A 207 -11.34 8.24 0.01
C LYS A 207 -12.08 6.92 -0.18
N ARG A 208 -13.41 6.93 -0.22
CA ARG A 208 -14.23 5.75 -0.56
C ARG A 208 -13.87 5.20 -1.94
N LEU A 209 -13.90 6.03 -2.97
CA LEU A 209 -13.53 5.65 -4.35
C LEU A 209 -12.09 5.11 -4.43
N ALA A 210 -11.14 5.75 -3.74
CA ALA A 210 -9.76 5.27 -3.69
C ALA A 210 -9.61 3.90 -3.00
N ARG A 211 -10.45 3.59 -2.01
CA ARG A 211 -10.46 2.28 -1.34
C ARG A 211 -11.13 1.22 -2.20
N GLU A 212 -12.25 1.53 -2.83
CA GLU A 212 -12.94 0.65 -3.79
C GLU A 212 -12.03 0.28 -4.96
N SER A 213 -11.38 1.25 -5.60
CA SER A 213 -10.41 0.98 -6.68
C SER A 213 -9.20 0.14 -6.22
N ARG A 214 -8.85 0.19 -4.93
CA ARG A 214 -7.82 -0.67 -4.35
C ARG A 214 -8.32 -2.09 -4.11
N VAL A 215 -9.58 -2.26 -3.73
CA VAL A 215 -10.22 -3.58 -3.63
C VAL A 215 -10.29 -4.22 -5.01
N VAL A 216 -10.76 -3.50 -6.03
CA VAL A 216 -10.82 -3.99 -7.42
C VAL A 216 -9.43 -4.38 -7.93
N ARG A 217 -8.40 -3.57 -7.67
CA ARG A 217 -7.02 -3.94 -8.01
C ARG A 217 -6.58 -5.19 -7.27
N ARG A 218 -6.84 -5.30 -5.97
CA ARG A 218 -6.46 -6.49 -5.18
C ARG A 218 -7.17 -7.77 -5.65
N THR A 219 -8.41 -7.67 -6.14
CA THR A 219 -9.13 -8.84 -6.69
C THR A 219 -8.67 -9.19 -8.10
N TYR A 220 -8.14 -8.22 -8.84
CA TYR A 220 -7.58 -8.43 -10.17
C TYR A 220 -6.19 -9.08 -10.13
N TRP A 221 -5.35 -8.61 -9.19
CA TRP A 221 -4.05 -9.21 -8.87
C TRP A 221 -4.22 -10.57 -8.18
#